data_AF-A0AAD8YAA7-F1
#
_entry.id   AF-A0AAD8YAA7-F1
#
_cell.length_a   1.000
_cell.length_b   1.000
_cell.length_c   1.000
_cell.angle_alpha   90.00
_cell.angle_beta   90.00
_cell.angle_gamma   90.00
#
_symmetry.space_group_name_H-M   'P 1'
#
loop_
_entity.id
_entity.type
_entity.pdbx_description
1 polymer ?
#
loop_
_entity_poly.entity_id
_entity_poly.type
_entity_poly.pdbx_seq_one_letter_code
_entity_poly.pdbx_strand_id
1 'polypeptide(L)'
;MRISIPRTLLVALLRGSASSTASAFSLSGNSSRATISGRSTLSSHPTSLFVTSLRGGASSSTSLAMSAERPFNTWTFDKHCESMDWTPASEIALSAAAAEGASVDDSDVIIVGVLAPKKEDHEEEKDDEDKEIDPIVFSGKAKELDEALGGALADLASENSKAFLNGSSAGTVTPSMRIQSAGGKAKRYILLGLGAEDPEKGIESTTIMKLGAAVATACHDQKKATSCSVVLPSQIESSASTLTDFSTAFYSSLYSDNRYRTGKKVEIKAEDVKSVTLFMESGAADGADSSISTGKNLAKGVSLTKDIVNAPHNVLNSESLADTAKKIAEESGGSITCEILGKEECEKRGMGCYLGVARGSETEPQFIHLTYKPSGEVKKKVGIVGKGLLFDTGGYNIKTAMMELMKFDCGGAAAVLGAARAVGQNQPEGVEAHFIVAACENMINARAVVPSDILTASNGKTVEVLNTDAEGRLTLADALVFADKECGCESIIELSTLTGACMISLGQKICGVWTDNDDLAKSIEDVSKVTGDKSWRMPMAAEYKEQLKSKVADMTNLGGRYGGAITAALFLTEFVDKKKPFAHIDIAGPVWDDATGATGFGAKMVSEWVSRQGE
;
A
#
# COMPACT_ATOMS: atom_id res chain seq x y z
N MET A 1 38.21 -1.76 -61.45
CA MET A 1 38.95 -3.02 -61.67
C MET A 1 38.75 -3.89 -60.44
N ARG A 2 38.06 -5.03 -60.57
CA ARG A 2 37.96 -6.04 -59.51
C ARG A 2 39.23 -6.90 -59.53
N ILE A 3 39.82 -7.16 -58.37
CA ILE A 3 40.51 -8.43 -58.11
C ILE A 3 40.06 -8.92 -56.73
N SER A 4 39.76 -10.21 -56.64
CA SER A 4 39.19 -10.91 -55.50
C SER A 4 40.06 -12.13 -55.15
N ILE A 5 39.76 -12.75 -53.99
CA ILE A 5 40.01 -14.16 -53.59
C ILE A 5 41.32 -14.38 -52.76
N PRO A 6 41.36 -15.19 -51.66
CA PRO A 6 40.37 -15.43 -50.58
C PRO A 6 40.94 -15.79 -49.17
N ARG A 7 40.01 -15.92 -48.19
CA ARG A 7 39.87 -16.84 -47.00
C ARG A 7 41.14 -17.31 -46.25
N THR A 8 41.26 -17.22 -44.92
CA THR A 8 40.42 -17.87 -43.87
C THR A 8 40.88 -17.44 -42.45
N LEU A 9 39.93 -17.22 -41.51
CA LEU A 9 39.89 -17.46 -40.02
C LEU A 9 41.17 -17.30 -39.13
N LEU A 10 41.21 -16.82 -37.87
CA LEU A 10 40.24 -16.69 -36.76
C LEU A 10 40.95 -16.00 -35.53
N VAL A 11 40.28 -15.04 -34.85
CA VAL A 11 40.29 -14.66 -33.38
C VAL A 11 41.63 -14.18 -32.73
N ALA A 12 41.73 -13.10 -31.92
CA ALA A 12 40.85 -12.58 -30.86
C ALA A 12 41.10 -11.10 -30.48
N LEU A 13 40.14 -10.55 -29.71
CA LEU A 13 40.26 -9.58 -28.60
C LEU A 13 40.07 -8.06 -28.85
N LEU A 14 39.15 -7.54 -28.02
CA LEU A 14 39.00 -6.19 -27.44
C LEU A 14 38.18 -5.14 -28.22
N ARG A 15 36.86 -5.13 -27.94
CA ARG A 15 36.06 -3.90 -27.86
C ARG A 15 35.96 -3.49 -26.39
N GLY A 16 36.48 -2.31 -26.08
CA GLY A 16 36.31 -1.64 -24.79
C GLY A 16 35.98 -0.16 -25.03
N SER A 17 34.94 0.30 -24.32
CA SER A 17 34.62 1.68 -23.91
C SER A 17 34.55 2.80 -24.97
N ALA A 18 33.35 3.36 -25.14
CA ALA A 18 33.17 4.75 -25.54
C ALA A 18 32.09 5.38 -24.64
N SER A 19 32.52 6.20 -23.68
CA SER A 19 31.71 7.15 -22.93
C SER A 19 31.90 8.54 -23.54
N SER A 20 30.81 9.18 -23.94
CA SER A 20 30.78 10.51 -24.54
C SER A 20 30.77 11.62 -23.47
N THR A 21 31.78 12.48 -23.48
CA THR A 21 31.73 13.83 -22.92
C THR A 21 32.15 14.80 -24.02
N ALA A 22 31.23 15.64 -24.49
CA ALA A 22 31.51 16.73 -25.40
C ALA A 22 31.44 18.06 -24.63
N SER A 23 32.61 18.64 -24.39
CA SER A 23 32.81 20.01 -23.93
C SER A 23 33.00 20.90 -25.15
N ALA A 24 32.25 21.99 -25.28
CA ALA A 24 32.54 23.06 -26.22
C ALA A 24 32.80 24.37 -25.48
N PHE A 25 34.01 24.86 -25.65
CA PHE A 25 34.53 26.15 -25.21
C PHE A 25 33.84 27.32 -25.92
N SER A 26 33.65 28.43 -25.20
CA SER A 26 33.59 29.79 -25.75
C SER A 26 34.09 30.76 -24.68
N LEU A 27 35.17 31.48 -25.01
CA LEU A 27 35.87 32.46 -24.18
C LEU A 27 35.67 33.85 -24.80
N SER A 28 35.10 34.77 -24.02
CA SER A 28 35.46 36.19 -23.89
C SER A 28 34.50 36.77 -22.84
N GLY A 29 34.85 37.51 -21.81
CA GLY A 29 36.03 38.31 -21.52
C GLY A 29 35.51 39.65 -20.99
N ASN A 30 35.36 39.82 -19.67
CA ASN A 30 35.74 41.07 -18.98
C ASN A 30 35.66 40.98 -17.46
N SER A 31 36.62 41.66 -16.86
CA SER A 31 37.02 41.73 -15.47
C SER A 31 35.99 42.35 -14.52
N SER A 32 35.99 41.90 -13.26
CA SER A 32 36.17 42.74 -12.05
C SER A 32 36.35 41.86 -10.80
N ARG A 33 37.31 42.22 -9.96
CA ARG A 33 37.83 41.47 -8.80
C ARG A 33 37.60 42.34 -7.56
N ALA A 34 37.04 41.80 -6.47
CA ALA A 34 37.19 42.30 -5.10
C ALA A 34 36.65 41.24 -4.10
N THR A 35 37.52 40.41 -3.53
CA THR A 35 38.08 40.45 -2.15
C THR A 35 37.10 40.19 -0.99
N ILE A 36 37.47 39.15 -0.24
CA ILE A 36 36.90 38.66 1.02
C ILE A 36 37.54 39.41 2.21
N SER A 37 36.71 39.77 3.20
CA SER A 37 37.02 39.99 4.63
C SER A 37 35.69 40.04 5.37
N GLY A 38 35.40 39.49 6.56
CA GLY A 38 36.14 38.79 7.60
C GLY A 38 35.30 38.89 8.89
N ARG A 39 35.30 37.80 9.70
CA ARG A 39 35.06 37.71 11.17
C ARG A 39 33.69 38.08 11.82
N SER A 40 33.06 37.02 12.36
CA SER A 40 32.62 36.78 13.77
C SER A 40 32.00 37.90 14.62
N THR A 41 30.86 37.62 15.27
CA THR A 41 30.69 37.66 16.75
C THR A 41 29.34 37.08 17.19
N LEU A 42 29.38 36.28 18.26
CA LEU A 42 28.27 35.87 19.12
C LEU A 42 27.81 37.04 20.01
N SER A 43 26.52 37.15 20.31
CA SER A 43 26.04 37.41 21.68
C SER A 43 24.54 37.11 21.81
N SER A 44 24.17 36.52 22.94
CA SER A 44 22.84 36.06 23.32
C SER A 44 22.27 36.90 24.48
N HIS A 45 20.95 37.14 24.40
CA HIS A 45 19.97 37.39 25.50
C HIS A 45 20.00 38.76 26.21
N PRO A 46 18.82 39.34 26.55
CA PRO A 46 18.09 38.92 27.75
C PRO A 46 16.56 38.77 27.63
N THR A 47 16.06 38.13 28.68
CA THR A 47 14.71 37.78 29.13
C THR A 47 13.73 38.95 29.33
N SER A 48 12.42 38.67 29.17
CA SER A 48 11.34 39.37 29.87
C SER A 48 10.06 38.54 29.89
N LEU A 49 9.61 38.16 31.11
CA LEU A 49 8.30 37.61 31.42
C LEU A 49 7.18 38.62 31.12
N PHE A 50 6.02 38.13 30.67
CA PHE A 50 4.73 38.73 31.05
C PHE A 50 3.67 37.63 31.21
N VAL A 51 3.18 37.51 32.44
CA VAL A 51 2.01 36.72 32.84
C VAL A 51 0.79 37.62 32.73
N THR A 52 -0.27 37.17 32.05
CA THR A 52 -1.61 37.72 32.28
C THR A 52 -2.62 36.58 32.25
N SER A 53 -3.30 36.38 33.39
CA SER A 53 -4.42 35.46 33.54
C SER A 53 -5.71 36.09 33.03
N LEU A 54 -6.59 35.31 32.38
CA LEU A 54 -8.03 35.54 32.41
C LEU A 54 -8.76 34.19 32.43
N ARG A 55 -9.68 34.08 33.39
CA ARG A 55 -10.60 32.94 33.62
C ARG A 55 -11.83 33.06 32.71
N GLY A 56 -12.36 31.89 32.30
CA GLY A 56 -13.79 31.61 32.39
C GLY A 56 -14.50 31.19 31.09
N GLY A 57 -15.07 29.98 31.08
CA GLY A 57 -16.11 29.57 30.14
C GLY A 57 -16.06 28.10 29.74
N ALA A 58 -16.86 27.26 30.41
CA ALA A 58 -17.07 25.86 30.04
C ALA A 58 -18.04 25.76 28.86
N SER A 59 -17.67 24.99 27.83
CA SER A 59 -18.61 24.34 26.91
C SER A 59 -18.03 23.01 26.45
N SER A 60 -18.75 21.93 26.72
CA SER A 60 -18.44 20.57 26.31
C SER A 60 -18.54 20.43 24.78
N SER A 61 -17.39 20.26 24.13
CA SER A 61 -17.29 19.74 22.76
C SER A 61 -16.12 18.76 22.71
N THR A 62 -16.42 17.47 22.63
CA THR A 62 -15.46 16.43 22.21
C THR A 62 -15.18 16.61 20.72
N SER A 63 -14.26 17.53 20.41
CA SER A 63 -13.57 17.58 19.12
C SER A 63 -12.13 17.16 19.38
N LEU A 64 -11.67 16.08 18.75
CA LEU A 64 -10.26 15.77 18.59
C LEU A 64 -9.60 16.93 17.86
N ALA A 65 -9.09 17.90 18.62
CA ALA A 65 -8.24 18.96 18.12
C ALA A 65 -6.87 18.33 17.83
N MET A 66 -6.66 17.85 16.59
CA MET A 66 -5.31 17.67 16.11
C MET A 66 -4.68 19.07 16.00
N SER A 67 -3.72 19.31 16.87
CA SER A 67 -2.96 20.55 16.96
C SER A 67 -2.45 20.97 15.58
N ALA A 68 -2.66 22.24 15.23
CA ALA A 68 -2.05 22.89 14.07
C ALA A 68 -0.55 23.19 14.25
N GLU A 69 0.09 22.65 15.30
CA GLU A 69 1.54 22.62 15.42
C GLU A 69 2.07 21.51 14.51
N ARG A 70 2.86 21.88 13.49
CA ARG A 70 3.66 20.89 12.76
C ARG A 70 4.49 20.13 13.78
N PRO A 71 4.42 18.79 13.83
CA PRO A 71 5.09 18.04 14.90
C PRO A 71 6.62 18.18 14.90
N PHE A 72 7.25 18.79 13.88
CA PHE A 72 8.71 18.89 13.82
C PHE A 72 9.22 20.21 13.20
N ASN A 73 10.24 20.79 13.85
CA ASN A 73 11.14 21.80 13.27
C ASN A 73 12.59 21.30 13.07
N THR A 74 13.07 20.26 13.77
CA THR A 74 14.40 19.61 13.59
C THR A 74 14.47 18.28 14.35
N TRP A 75 15.17 17.25 13.83
CA TRP A 75 15.40 15.97 14.52
C TRP A 75 16.84 15.85 15.07
N THR A 76 16.96 15.33 16.30
CA THR A 76 18.14 14.65 16.86
C THR A 76 17.71 13.24 17.27
N PHE A 77 18.63 12.26 17.31
CA PHE A 77 18.36 10.87 17.71
C PHE A 77 17.65 10.72 19.07
N ASP A 78 17.59 11.77 19.89
CA ASP A 78 17.01 11.77 21.23
C ASP A 78 15.48 11.95 21.28
N LYS A 79 14.81 12.21 20.14
CA LYS A 79 13.34 12.33 20.05
C LYS A 79 12.80 11.64 18.79
N HIS A 80 12.13 10.51 18.92
CA HIS A 80 11.45 9.82 17.82
C HIS A 80 10.01 10.33 17.63
N CYS A 81 9.37 9.90 16.54
CA CYS A 81 7.96 10.24 16.30
C CYS A 81 7.02 9.31 17.09
N GLU A 82 5.99 9.89 17.71
CA GLU A 82 5.00 9.18 18.55
C GLU A 82 4.08 8.22 17.77
N SER A 83 3.94 8.35 16.45
CA SER A 83 3.15 7.42 15.63
C SER A 83 3.44 7.65 14.15
N MET A 84 3.27 6.66 13.28
CA MET A 84 3.35 6.83 11.82
C MET A 84 2.01 7.20 11.17
N ASP A 85 0.90 7.22 11.92
CA ASP A 85 -0.43 7.54 11.41
C ASP A 85 -0.66 9.05 11.28
N TRP A 86 -0.15 9.65 10.21
CA TRP A 86 -0.13 11.11 10.01
C TRP A 86 -1.09 11.58 8.92
N THR A 87 -1.44 10.72 7.98
CA THR A 87 -2.34 11.04 6.88
C THR A 87 -3.74 10.47 7.21
N PRO A 88 -4.59 11.23 7.94
CA PRO A 88 -5.92 10.74 8.29
C PRO A 88 -6.73 10.47 7.03
N ALA A 89 -7.58 9.45 7.09
CA ALA A 89 -8.57 9.23 6.03
C ALA A 89 -9.49 10.45 5.91
N SER A 90 -9.93 10.74 4.69
CA SER A 90 -10.85 11.85 4.44
C SER A 90 -12.15 11.71 5.24
N GLU A 91 -12.66 12.85 5.72
CA GLU A 91 -13.94 12.94 6.43
C GLU A 91 -15.14 13.18 5.51
N ILE A 92 -14.95 13.03 4.20
CA ILE A 92 -16.07 13.00 3.26
C ILE A 92 -17.06 11.91 3.66
N ALA A 93 -18.33 12.29 3.86
CA ALA A 93 -19.40 11.36 4.13
C ALA A 93 -19.81 10.64 2.84
N LEU A 94 -19.48 9.35 2.73
CA LEU A 94 -19.95 8.48 1.65
C LEU A 94 -21.21 7.75 2.11
N SER A 95 -22.24 7.71 1.27
CA SER A 95 -23.50 7.01 1.53
C SER A 95 -24.05 6.37 0.26
N ALA A 96 -25.00 5.45 0.40
CA ALA A 96 -25.74 4.86 -0.72
C ALA A 96 -27.25 5.02 -0.52
N ALA A 97 -27.98 5.27 -1.60
CA ALA A 97 -29.41 5.49 -1.60
C ALA A 97 -30.06 4.89 -2.86
N ALA A 98 -31.38 4.65 -2.80
CA ALA A 98 -32.15 4.28 -3.98
C ALA A 98 -32.21 5.45 -4.98
N ALA A 99 -32.04 5.16 -6.27
CA ALA A 99 -32.16 6.16 -7.32
C ALA A 99 -33.62 6.57 -7.58
N GLU A 100 -34.56 5.66 -7.35
CA GLU A 100 -36.00 5.89 -7.52
C GLU A 100 -36.50 6.97 -6.55
N GLY A 101 -37.20 7.98 -7.07
CA GLY A 101 -37.77 9.07 -6.27
C GLY A 101 -36.76 10.05 -5.66
N ALA A 102 -35.45 9.84 -5.85
CA ALA A 102 -34.42 10.70 -5.28
C ALA A 102 -34.23 12.03 -6.05
N SER A 103 -33.97 13.11 -5.31
CA SER A 103 -33.56 14.41 -5.86
C SER A 103 -32.05 14.49 -6.09
N VAL A 104 -31.53 13.60 -6.94
CA VAL A 104 -30.11 13.52 -7.33
C VAL A 104 -29.55 14.89 -7.79
N ASP A 105 -30.41 15.71 -8.40
CA ASP A 105 -30.01 17.00 -8.92
C ASP A 105 -29.65 18.00 -7.81
N ASP A 106 -29.92 17.78 -6.53
CA ASP A 106 -29.63 18.76 -5.47
C ASP A 106 -28.13 18.97 -5.16
N SER A 107 -27.24 18.14 -5.73
CA SER A 107 -25.80 18.22 -5.52
C SER A 107 -25.08 19.23 -6.41
N ASP A 108 -23.92 19.73 -5.95
CA ASP A 108 -23.07 20.65 -6.73
C ASP A 108 -22.41 19.97 -7.95
N VAL A 109 -22.18 18.67 -7.84
CA VAL A 109 -21.61 17.78 -8.85
C VAL A 109 -22.49 16.54 -9.00
N ILE A 110 -22.81 16.17 -10.23
CA ILE A 110 -23.50 14.95 -10.59
C ILE A 110 -22.58 14.15 -11.51
N ILE A 111 -22.23 12.94 -11.09
CA ILE A 111 -21.47 11.97 -11.88
C ILE A 111 -22.46 10.93 -12.38
N VAL A 112 -22.51 10.69 -13.68
CA VAL A 112 -23.42 9.73 -14.30
C VAL A 112 -22.60 8.58 -14.89
N GLY A 113 -22.87 7.36 -14.43
CA GLY A 113 -22.24 6.15 -14.92
C GLY A 113 -22.71 5.81 -16.34
N VAL A 114 -21.76 5.48 -17.21
CA VAL A 114 -21.97 5.13 -18.62
C VAL A 114 -21.37 3.75 -18.89
N LEU A 115 -22.21 2.81 -19.31
CA LEU A 115 -21.76 1.51 -19.81
C LEU A 115 -21.43 1.58 -21.30
N ALA A 116 -20.52 0.71 -21.72
CA ALA A 116 -20.33 0.45 -23.15
C ALA A 116 -21.64 -0.03 -23.79
N PRO A 117 -21.99 0.41 -25.01
CA PRO A 117 -22.96 -0.31 -25.83
C PRO A 117 -22.50 -1.77 -26.00
N LYS A 118 -23.44 -2.73 -26.00
CA LYS A 118 -23.12 -4.12 -26.34
C LYS A 118 -22.64 -4.15 -27.79
N LYS A 119 -21.46 -4.69 -28.06
CA LYS A 119 -21.09 -5.02 -29.45
C LYS A 119 -22.04 -6.11 -29.91
N GLU A 120 -22.94 -5.81 -30.83
CA GLU A 120 -23.61 -6.86 -31.60
C GLU A 120 -22.53 -7.62 -32.39
N ASP A 121 -22.66 -8.95 -32.46
CA ASP A 121 -21.77 -9.86 -33.18
C ASP A 121 -21.81 -9.57 -34.70
N HIS A 122 -21.21 -8.45 -35.11
CA HIS A 122 -20.90 -8.22 -36.51
C HIS A 122 -19.56 -8.87 -36.80
N GLU A 123 -19.63 -9.95 -37.59
CA GLU A 123 -18.52 -10.74 -38.09
C GLU A 123 -17.33 -9.87 -38.51
N GLU A 124 -16.14 -10.39 -38.24
CA GLU A 124 -14.85 -9.77 -38.50
C GLU A 124 -14.69 -9.32 -39.96
N GLU A 125 -14.97 -8.05 -40.25
CA GLU A 125 -14.31 -7.35 -41.34
C GLU A 125 -13.38 -6.27 -40.79
N LYS A 126 -12.10 -6.46 -41.14
CA LYS A 126 -11.00 -5.52 -40.93
C LYS A 126 -11.17 -4.35 -41.90
N ASP A 127 -10.74 -3.20 -41.40
CA ASP A 127 -10.65 -1.89 -42.07
C ASP A 127 -11.97 -1.10 -42.07
N ASP A 128 -12.08 -0.12 -41.16
CA ASP A 128 -12.54 1.24 -41.51
C ASP A 128 -12.53 2.17 -40.28
N GLU A 129 -12.04 3.40 -40.50
CA GLU A 129 -11.94 4.49 -39.51
C GLU A 129 -13.29 5.15 -39.14
N ASP A 130 -14.41 4.65 -39.68
CA ASP A 130 -15.75 5.23 -39.56
C ASP A 130 -16.82 4.20 -39.15
N LYS A 131 -16.58 3.38 -38.12
CA LYS A 131 -17.68 2.59 -37.52
C LYS A 131 -18.68 3.55 -36.83
N GLU A 132 -19.90 3.56 -37.35
CA GLU A 132 -21.06 4.22 -36.75
C GLU A 132 -21.22 3.69 -35.32
N ILE A 133 -21.12 4.60 -34.35
CA ILE A 133 -21.07 4.27 -32.94
C ILE A 133 -22.51 4.13 -32.47
N ASP A 134 -22.87 2.97 -31.92
CA ASP A 134 -24.18 2.82 -31.30
C ASP A 134 -24.38 3.94 -30.27
N PRO A 135 -25.48 4.71 -30.38
CA PRO A 135 -25.72 5.85 -29.51
C PRO A 135 -25.79 5.36 -28.06
N ILE A 136 -25.14 6.11 -27.16
CA ILE A 136 -25.20 5.83 -25.73
C ILE A 136 -26.62 6.07 -25.26
N VAL A 137 -27.30 5.00 -24.82
CA VAL A 137 -28.67 5.07 -24.31
C VAL A 137 -28.65 5.00 -22.79
N PHE A 138 -29.05 6.08 -22.14
CA PHE A 138 -29.27 6.10 -20.70
C PHE A 138 -30.54 5.33 -20.33
N SER A 139 -30.53 4.74 -19.12
CA SER A 139 -31.69 4.08 -18.51
C SER A 139 -31.89 4.57 -17.08
N GLY A 140 -33.05 4.25 -16.49
CA GLY A 140 -33.38 4.61 -15.10
C GLY A 140 -33.24 6.11 -14.84
N LYS A 141 -32.65 6.45 -13.70
CA LYS A 141 -32.45 7.81 -13.22
C LYS A 141 -31.53 8.63 -14.12
N ALA A 142 -30.54 8.00 -14.75
CA ALA A 142 -29.67 8.68 -15.71
C ALA A 142 -30.46 9.20 -16.92
N LYS A 143 -31.47 8.43 -17.39
CA LYS A 143 -32.37 8.84 -18.47
C LYS A 143 -33.25 10.01 -18.06
N GLU A 144 -33.84 9.96 -16.87
CA GLU A 144 -34.66 11.08 -16.35
C GLU A 144 -33.85 12.38 -16.28
N LEU A 145 -32.58 12.29 -15.86
CA LEU A 145 -31.67 13.44 -15.81
C LEU A 145 -31.38 13.98 -17.22
N ASP A 146 -31.08 13.11 -18.18
CA ASP A 146 -30.79 13.53 -19.55
C ASP A 146 -32.01 14.17 -20.24
N GLU A 147 -33.20 13.61 -20.05
CA GLU A 147 -34.46 14.19 -20.55
C GLU A 147 -34.73 15.58 -19.95
N ALA A 148 -34.49 15.76 -18.65
CA ALA A 148 -34.62 17.06 -17.98
C ALA A 148 -33.61 18.10 -18.49
N LEU A 149 -32.47 17.65 -19.03
CA LEU A 149 -31.41 18.47 -19.61
C LEU A 149 -31.53 18.61 -21.13
N GLY A 150 -32.57 18.05 -21.74
CA GLY A 150 -32.81 18.12 -23.18
C GLY A 150 -31.84 17.32 -24.04
N GLY A 151 -31.30 16.21 -23.52
CA GLY A 151 -30.37 15.32 -24.25
C GLY A 151 -28.89 15.69 -24.12
N ALA A 152 -28.54 16.69 -23.30
CA ALA A 152 -27.17 17.19 -23.19
C ALA A 152 -26.16 16.16 -22.66
N LEU A 153 -26.58 15.19 -21.85
CA LEU A 153 -25.69 14.13 -21.37
C LEU A 153 -25.42 13.13 -22.50
N ALA A 154 -26.43 12.82 -23.32
CA ALA A 154 -26.26 11.95 -24.48
C ALA A 154 -25.34 12.60 -25.52
N ASP A 155 -25.50 13.91 -25.76
CA ASP A 155 -24.60 14.68 -26.61
C ASP A 155 -23.16 14.64 -26.07
N LEU A 156 -22.96 14.92 -24.78
CA LEU A 156 -21.64 14.85 -24.15
C LEU A 156 -21.00 13.45 -24.26
N ALA A 157 -21.81 12.41 -24.08
CA ALA A 157 -21.37 11.03 -24.22
C ALA A 157 -20.98 10.71 -25.68
N SER A 158 -21.71 11.23 -26.66
CA SER A 158 -21.43 11.08 -28.09
C SER A 158 -20.16 11.84 -28.54
N GLU A 159 -19.94 13.05 -28.02
CA GLU A 159 -18.73 13.85 -28.32
C GLU A 159 -17.48 13.21 -27.72
N ASN A 160 -17.63 12.65 -26.51
CA ASN A 160 -16.58 11.91 -25.83
C ASN A 160 -16.67 10.42 -26.14
N SER A 161 -17.37 10.06 -27.21
CA SER A 161 -17.54 8.67 -27.59
C SER A 161 -16.18 8.02 -27.68
N LYS A 162 -15.10 8.62 -28.19
CA LYS A 162 -13.75 8.00 -28.18
C LYS A 162 -13.21 7.61 -26.80
N ALA A 163 -13.59 8.32 -25.74
CA ALA A 163 -13.25 7.99 -24.35
C ALA A 163 -14.16 6.90 -23.76
N PHE A 164 -15.37 6.75 -24.30
CA PHE A 164 -16.39 5.75 -23.91
C PHE A 164 -16.58 4.64 -24.94
N LEU A 165 -15.87 4.71 -26.07
CA LEU A 165 -16.03 3.92 -27.28
C LEU A 165 -15.37 2.60 -26.99
N ASN A 166 -16.19 1.56 -27.00
CA ASN A 166 -15.90 0.23 -26.51
C ASN A 166 -16.03 0.05 -24.99
N GLY A 167 -16.34 1.10 -24.22
CA GLY A 167 -16.36 1.12 -22.76
C GLY A 167 -15.32 0.22 -22.09
N SER A 168 -14.14 0.03 -22.67
CA SER A 168 -13.20 -1.00 -22.22
C SER A 168 -12.44 -0.55 -20.97
N SER A 169 -12.49 0.75 -20.68
CA SER A 169 -11.64 1.41 -19.70
C SER A 169 -12.50 1.99 -18.57
N ALA A 170 -12.91 1.12 -17.65
CA ALA A 170 -13.55 1.53 -16.41
C ALA A 170 -12.71 2.58 -15.65
N GLY A 171 -13.36 3.59 -15.09
CA GLY A 171 -12.73 4.68 -14.34
C GLY A 171 -12.34 5.90 -15.19
N THR A 172 -12.69 5.92 -16.48
CA THR A 172 -12.50 7.10 -17.34
C THR A 172 -13.55 8.16 -17.02
N VAL A 173 -13.18 9.45 -16.96
CA VAL A 173 -14.11 10.56 -16.69
C VAL A 173 -14.05 11.64 -17.76
N THR A 174 -15.18 12.28 -18.08
CA THR A 174 -15.17 13.50 -18.92
C THR A 174 -14.66 14.71 -18.15
N PRO A 175 -14.27 15.80 -18.85
CA PRO A 175 -14.30 17.13 -18.28
C PRO A 175 -15.69 17.45 -17.68
N SER A 176 -15.71 18.30 -16.65
CA SER A 176 -16.97 18.74 -16.05
C SER A 176 -17.72 19.71 -16.97
N MET A 177 -18.97 19.39 -17.30
CA MET A 177 -19.88 20.29 -18.03
C MET A 177 -20.74 21.06 -17.04
N ARG A 178 -20.86 22.38 -17.21
CA ARG A 178 -21.74 23.21 -16.38
C ARG A 178 -23.05 23.49 -17.09
N ILE A 179 -24.16 23.09 -16.47
CA ILE A 179 -25.51 23.31 -17.01
C ILE A 179 -26.33 24.06 -15.99
N GLN A 180 -27.07 25.07 -16.45
CA GLN A 180 -28.02 25.80 -15.64
C GLN A 180 -29.44 25.44 -16.11
N SER A 181 -30.18 24.72 -15.26
CA SER A 181 -31.61 24.52 -15.48
C SER A 181 -32.37 25.84 -15.23
N ALA A 182 -33.51 26.02 -15.91
CA ALA A 182 -34.28 27.26 -15.87
C ALA A 182 -34.67 27.65 -14.42
N GLY A 183 -34.12 28.77 -13.93
CA GLY A 183 -34.37 29.28 -12.57
C GLY A 183 -33.51 28.66 -11.45
N GLY A 184 -32.64 27.69 -11.77
CA GLY A 184 -31.74 27.04 -10.81
C GLY A 184 -30.30 27.60 -10.80
N LYS A 185 -29.49 27.12 -9.85
CA LYS A 185 -28.03 27.32 -9.87
C LYS A 185 -27.41 26.41 -10.94
N ALA A 186 -26.32 26.85 -11.55
CA ALA A 186 -25.55 26.01 -12.47
C ALA A 186 -24.90 24.84 -11.71
N LYS A 187 -25.08 23.63 -12.22
CA LYS A 187 -24.56 22.36 -11.67
C LYS A 187 -23.49 21.80 -12.58
N ARG A 188 -22.66 20.90 -12.06
CA ARG A 188 -21.58 20.25 -12.83
C ARG A 188 -21.96 18.81 -13.11
N TYR A 189 -21.90 18.40 -14.37
CA TYR A 189 -22.11 17.02 -14.81
C TYR A 189 -20.80 16.43 -15.31
N ILE A 190 -20.54 15.19 -14.93
CA ILE A 190 -19.37 14.40 -15.35
C ILE A 190 -19.88 13.02 -15.74
N LEU A 191 -19.41 12.47 -16.85
CA LEU A 191 -19.68 11.08 -17.21
C LEU A 191 -18.54 10.19 -16.69
N LEU A 192 -18.91 9.05 -16.09
CA LEU A 192 -17.98 8.04 -15.58
C LEU A 192 -18.13 6.75 -16.39
N GLY A 193 -17.06 6.34 -17.06
CA GLY A 193 -17.03 5.10 -17.83
C GLY A 193 -16.97 3.89 -16.89
N LEU A 194 -17.95 3.00 -17.01
CA LEU A 194 -18.13 1.88 -16.10
C LEU A 194 -17.41 0.59 -16.53
N GLY A 195 -16.97 0.51 -17.79
CA GLY A 195 -16.52 -0.75 -18.35
C GLY A 195 -17.51 -1.31 -19.37
N ALA A 196 -17.11 -2.43 -19.98
CA ALA A 196 -18.02 -3.33 -20.66
C ALA A 196 -18.52 -4.34 -19.62
N GLU A 197 -19.83 -4.58 -19.62
CA GLU A 197 -20.43 -5.62 -18.81
C GLU A 197 -20.03 -6.99 -19.39
N ASP A 198 -19.48 -7.88 -18.56
CA ASP A 198 -19.37 -9.30 -18.91
C ASP A 198 -20.72 -9.96 -18.58
N PRO A 199 -21.49 -10.44 -19.57
CA PRO A 199 -22.82 -11.01 -19.34
C PRO A 199 -22.81 -12.25 -18.43
N GLU A 200 -21.67 -12.96 -18.31
CA GLU A 200 -21.54 -14.17 -17.50
C GLU A 200 -20.98 -13.88 -16.11
N LYS A 201 -20.11 -12.88 -15.97
CA LYS A 201 -19.38 -12.61 -14.72
C LYS A 201 -19.81 -11.33 -14.00
N GLY A 202 -20.67 -10.52 -14.63
CA GLY A 202 -21.01 -9.20 -14.13
C GLY A 202 -19.78 -8.28 -14.08
N ILE A 203 -19.79 -7.33 -13.16
CA ILE A 203 -18.73 -6.34 -13.03
C ILE A 203 -17.75 -6.77 -11.93
N GLU A 204 -16.50 -7.03 -12.32
CA GLU A 204 -15.46 -7.48 -11.40
C GLU A 204 -15.13 -6.44 -10.31
N SER A 205 -14.74 -6.91 -9.13
CA SER A 205 -14.28 -6.08 -8.01
C SER A 205 -13.20 -5.05 -8.40
N THR A 206 -12.23 -5.46 -9.25
CA THR A 206 -11.18 -4.54 -9.72
C THR A 206 -11.72 -3.38 -10.56
N THR A 207 -12.83 -3.59 -11.27
CA THR A 207 -13.55 -2.56 -11.99
C THR A 207 -14.21 -1.60 -11.03
N ILE A 208 -14.92 -2.09 -10.01
CA ILE A 208 -15.56 -1.26 -8.97
C ILE A 208 -14.54 -0.38 -8.24
N MET A 209 -13.35 -0.91 -7.91
CA MET A 209 -12.28 -0.11 -7.31
C MET A 209 -11.83 1.04 -8.23
N LYS A 210 -11.73 0.82 -9.55
CA LYS A 210 -11.41 1.91 -10.50
C LYS A 210 -12.47 3.00 -10.49
N LEU A 211 -13.75 2.63 -10.32
CA LEU A 211 -14.85 3.60 -10.22
C LEU A 211 -14.73 4.46 -8.97
N GLY A 212 -14.50 3.85 -7.81
CA GLY A 212 -14.29 4.58 -6.55
C GLY A 212 -13.12 5.57 -6.65
N ALA A 213 -12.00 5.13 -7.23
CA ALA A 213 -10.82 5.98 -7.45
C ALA A 213 -11.09 7.15 -8.41
N ALA A 214 -11.83 6.89 -9.50
CA ALA A 214 -12.21 7.90 -10.47
C ALA A 214 -13.14 8.96 -9.87
N VAL A 215 -14.12 8.54 -9.05
CA VAL A 215 -15.02 9.46 -8.34
C VAL A 215 -14.27 10.34 -7.35
N ALA A 216 -13.33 9.78 -6.59
CA ALA A 216 -12.47 10.55 -5.69
C ALA A 216 -11.66 11.63 -6.44
N THR A 217 -11.08 11.26 -7.59
CA THR A 217 -10.31 12.17 -8.44
C THR A 217 -11.21 13.26 -9.03
N ALA A 218 -12.37 12.87 -9.57
CA ALA A 218 -13.34 13.81 -10.11
C ALA A 218 -13.79 14.83 -9.06
N CYS A 219 -14.07 14.38 -7.83
CA CYS A 219 -14.41 15.25 -6.70
C CYS A 219 -13.29 16.24 -6.36
N HIS A 220 -12.03 15.81 -6.44
CA HIS A 220 -10.88 16.68 -6.14
C HIS A 220 -10.78 17.88 -7.09
N ASP A 221 -11.05 17.68 -8.37
CA ASP A 221 -10.91 18.71 -9.38
C ASP A 221 -12.03 19.78 -9.32
N GLN A 222 -13.12 19.50 -8.57
CA GLN A 222 -14.27 20.41 -8.46
C GLN A 222 -14.15 21.40 -7.31
N LYS A 223 -13.34 22.44 -7.51
CA LYS A 223 -13.22 23.55 -6.54
C LYS A 223 -14.59 24.16 -6.20
N LYS A 224 -14.80 24.42 -4.91
CA LYS A 224 -16.01 24.95 -4.26
C LYS A 224 -17.26 24.06 -4.33
N ALA A 225 -17.14 22.82 -4.81
CA ALA A 225 -18.24 21.86 -4.71
C ALA A 225 -18.25 21.24 -3.33
N THR A 226 -19.41 21.18 -2.70
CA THR A 226 -19.58 20.64 -1.33
C THR A 226 -20.29 19.30 -1.29
N SER A 227 -20.99 18.93 -2.37
CA SER A 227 -21.76 17.69 -2.49
C SER A 227 -21.58 17.07 -3.88
N CYS A 228 -21.54 15.74 -3.93
CA CYS A 228 -21.49 14.98 -5.17
C CYS A 228 -22.54 13.86 -5.14
N SER A 229 -23.31 13.74 -6.21
CA SER A 229 -24.18 12.59 -6.47
C SER A 229 -23.56 11.72 -7.54
N VAL A 230 -23.54 10.40 -7.36
CA VAL A 230 -23.07 9.44 -8.35
C VAL A 230 -24.23 8.53 -8.73
N VAL A 231 -24.69 8.61 -9.97
CA VAL A 231 -25.79 7.79 -10.49
C VAL A 231 -25.19 6.58 -11.19
N LEU A 232 -25.45 5.39 -10.66
CA LEU A 232 -24.98 4.13 -11.21
C LEU A 232 -26.16 3.35 -11.80
N PRO A 233 -26.03 2.81 -13.02
CA PRO A 233 -27.10 2.07 -13.69
C PRO A 233 -27.32 0.70 -13.03
N SER A 234 -28.42 0.04 -13.37
CA SER A 234 -28.87 -1.20 -12.72
C SER A 234 -27.93 -2.39 -12.81
N GLN A 235 -27.01 -2.39 -13.78
CA GLN A 235 -25.96 -3.40 -13.93
C GLN A 235 -24.91 -3.35 -12.81
N ILE A 236 -24.78 -2.21 -12.12
CA ILE A 236 -23.95 -2.12 -10.92
C ILE A 236 -24.85 -2.48 -9.73
N GLU A 237 -24.75 -3.72 -9.27
CA GLU A 237 -25.51 -4.20 -8.12
C GLU A 237 -25.06 -3.51 -6.82
N SER A 238 -26.03 -3.13 -5.99
CA SER A 238 -25.79 -2.69 -4.62
C SER A 238 -25.57 -3.91 -3.72
N SER A 239 -24.37 -4.49 -3.80
CA SER A 239 -23.94 -5.58 -2.91
C SER A 239 -22.99 -5.06 -1.83
N ALA A 240 -22.85 -5.83 -0.75
CA ALA A 240 -21.90 -5.51 0.31
C ALA A 240 -20.45 -5.42 -0.21
N SER A 241 -20.05 -6.30 -1.12
CA SER A 241 -18.72 -6.26 -1.76
C SER A 241 -18.57 -5.02 -2.66
N THR A 242 -19.57 -4.69 -3.48
CA THR A 242 -19.53 -3.49 -4.34
C THR A 242 -19.29 -2.23 -3.52
N LEU A 243 -20.06 -2.04 -2.44
CA LEU A 243 -19.96 -0.85 -1.59
C LEU A 243 -18.63 -0.81 -0.83
N THR A 244 -18.14 -1.97 -0.36
CA THR A 244 -16.84 -2.07 0.32
C THR A 244 -15.69 -1.72 -0.63
N ASP A 245 -15.68 -2.28 -1.85
CA ASP A 245 -14.63 -2.06 -2.85
C ASP A 245 -14.61 -0.61 -3.34
N PHE A 246 -15.79 -0.07 -3.64
CA PHE A 246 -15.94 1.32 -4.05
C PHE A 246 -15.44 2.27 -2.95
N SER A 247 -15.91 2.07 -1.72
CA SER A 247 -15.52 2.89 -0.56
C SER A 247 -14.01 2.81 -0.30
N THR A 248 -13.45 1.61 -0.31
CA THR A 248 -12.00 1.39 -0.12
C THR A 248 -11.19 2.17 -1.13
N ALA A 249 -11.52 2.07 -2.42
CA ALA A 249 -10.77 2.75 -3.48
C ALA A 249 -11.00 4.26 -3.49
N PHE A 250 -12.22 4.71 -3.18
CA PHE A 250 -12.57 6.11 -3.02
C PHE A 250 -11.69 6.77 -1.95
N TYR A 251 -11.72 6.26 -0.72
CA TYR A 251 -10.92 6.83 0.38
C TYR A 251 -9.41 6.67 0.15
N SER A 252 -8.95 5.54 -0.39
CA SER A 252 -7.53 5.31 -0.66
C SER A 252 -6.97 6.27 -1.73
N SER A 253 -7.81 6.73 -2.66
CA SER A 253 -7.41 7.65 -3.72
C SER A 253 -7.30 9.10 -3.26
N LEU A 254 -7.97 9.42 -2.14
CA LEU A 254 -7.88 10.72 -1.46
C LEU A 254 -6.58 10.86 -0.62
N TYR A 255 -5.83 9.78 -0.42
CA TYR A 255 -4.52 9.82 0.23
C TYR A 255 -3.57 10.79 -0.49
N SER A 256 -2.87 11.62 0.29
CA SER A 256 -1.88 12.59 -0.19
C SER A 256 -0.80 12.79 0.88
N ASP A 257 0.41 12.24 0.65
CA ASP A 257 1.53 12.40 1.57
C ASP A 257 2.28 13.71 1.30
N ASN A 258 2.15 14.67 2.21
CA ASN A 258 2.85 15.95 2.14
C ASN A 258 3.64 16.27 3.41
N ARG A 259 3.89 15.26 4.24
CA ARG A 259 4.42 15.39 5.60
C ARG A 259 5.76 16.11 5.68
N TYR A 260 6.58 15.99 4.62
CA TYR A 260 7.94 16.52 4.58
C TYR A 260 8.10 17.76 3.67
N ARG A 261 7.00 18.31 3.14
CA ARG A 261 7.04 19.48 2.23
C ARG A 261 6.79 20.78 3.01
N THR A 262 7.66 21.77 2.83
CA THR A 262 7.52 23.12 3.43
C THR A 262 7.16 24.22 2.41
N GLY A 263 6.96 23.87 1.13
CA GLY A 263 6.75 24.78 -0.01
C GLY A 263 5.30 24.97 -0.50
N LYS A 264 5.11 25.24 -1.81
CA LYS A 264 3.81 25.50 -2.49
C LYS A 264 2.72 24.57 -1.95
N LYS A 265 1.54 25.15 -1.67
CA LYS A 265 0.38 24.53 -1.01
C LYS A 265 0.35 23.02 -1.22
N VAL A 266 0.49 22.30 -0.11
CA VAL A 266 0.08 20.91 0.04
C VAL A 266 -1.28 20.74 -0.62
N GLU A 267 -1.35 19.95 -1.71
CA GLU A 267 -2.60 19.63 -2.38
C GLU A 267 -3.32 18.57 -1.55
N ILE A 268 -4.27 19.03 -0.73
CA ILE A 268 -5.24 18.17 -0.07
C ILE A 268 -6.26 17.77 -1.12
N LYS A 269 -6.41 16.46 -1.33
CA LYS A 269 -7.37 15.94 -2.30
C LYS A 269 -8.80 16.16 -1.81
N ALA A 270 -9.64 16.69 -2.69
CA ALA A 270 -11.06 16.98 -2.48
C ALA A 270 -11.43 17.78 -1.21
N GLU A 271 -10.64 18.81 -0.87
CA GLU A 271 -10.83 19.63 0.35
C GLU A 271 -12.23 20.26 0.51
N ASP A 272 -12.91 20.60 -0.60
CA ASP A 272 -14.19 21.30 -0.58
C ASP A 272 -15.40 20.36 -0.45
N VAL A 273 -15.29 19.13 -0.97
CA VAL A 273 -16.39 18.16 -1.00
C VAL A 273 -16.57 17.60 0.41
N LYS A 274 -17.82 17.57 0.90
CA LYS A 274 -18.17 17.09 2.24
C LYS A 274 -18.98 15.80 2.21
N SER A 275 -19.68 15.55 1.11
CA SER A 275 -20.56 14.38 0.97
C SER A 275 -20.57 13.86 -0.46
N VAL A 276 -20.63 12.53 -0.57
CA VAL A 276 -20.80 11.78 -1.81
C VAL A 276 -21.93 10.77 -1.58
N THR A 277 -22.94 10.77 -2.45
CA THR A 277 -24.05 9.81 -2.38
C THR A 277 -24.08 8.95 -3.63
N LEU A 278 -24.06 7.63 -3.46
CA LEU A 278 -24.22 6.66 -4.54
C LEU A 278 -25.71 6.36 -4.72
N PHE A 279 -26.27 6.74 -5.86
CA PHE A 279 -27.64 6.42 -6.25
C PHE A 279 -27.63 5.14 -7.07
N MET A 280 -28.21 4.10 -6.48
CA MET A 280 -28.27 2.75 -7.02
C MET A 280 -29.69 2.48 -7.54
N GLU A 281 -29.82 2.06 -8.80
CA GLU A 281 -31.12 1.66 -9.37
C GLU A 281 -31.73 0.45 -8.65
N SER A 282 -30.89 -0.46 -8.17
CA SER A 282 -31.30 -1.63 -7.39
C SER A 282 -31.75 -1.30 -5.96
N GLY A 283 -31.68 -0.03 -5.55
CA GLY A 283 -31.83 0.38 -4.15
C GLY A 283 -30.51 0.29 -3.38
N ALA A 284 -30.48 0.82 -2.17
CA ALA A 284 -29.35 0.64 -1.27
C ALA A 284 -29.40 -0.77 -0.66
N ALA A 285 -28.25 -1.46 -0.66
CA ALA A 285 -28.10 -2.76 -0.01
C ALA A 285 -28.51 -2.70 1.48
N ASP A 286 -29.10 -3.78 1.99
CA ASP A 286 -29.18 -3.98 3.43
C ASP A 286 -27.75 -3.95 4.03
N GLY A 287 -27.53 -3.12 5.05
CA GLY A 287 -26.21 -2.95 5.65
C GLY A 287 -25.24 -2.07 4.84
N ALA A 288 -25.72 -1.29 3.87
CA ALA A 288 -24.88 -0.39 3.05
C ALA A 288 -23.90 0.48 3.88
N ASP A 289 -24.38 1.08 4.97
CA ASP A 289 -23.55 1.89 5.87
C ASP A 289 -22.40 1.07 6.49
N SER A 290 -22.67 -0.20 6.83
CA SER A 290 -21.65 -1.11 7.35
C SER A 290 -20.60 -1.40 6.29
N SER A 291 -21.00 -1.73 5.05
CA SER A 291 -20.07 -2.01 3.95
C SER A 291 -19.22 -0.79 3.58
N ILE A 292 -19.83 0.40 3.56
CA ILE A 292 -19.10 1.65 3.33
C ILE A 292 -18.09 1.90 4.47
N SER A 293 -18.49 1.67 5.73
CA SER A 293 -17.62 1.77 6.90
C SER A 293 -16.45 0.79 6.84
N THR A 294 -16.71 -0.48 6.48
CA THR A 294 -15.69 -1.50 6.24
C THR A 294 -14.67 -1.03 5.21
N GLY A 295 -15.14 -0.47 4.09
CA GLY A 295 -14.25 0.07 3.06
C GLY A 295 -13.42 1.27 3.53
N LYS A 296 -14.01 2.17 4.33
CA LYS A 296 -13.27 3.30 4.94
C LYS A 296 -12.17 2.79 5.89
N ASN A 297 -12.46 1.77 6.68
CA ASN A 297 -11.50 1.15 7.61
C ASN A 297 -10.35 0.45 6.86
N LEU A 298 -10.64 -0.26 5.77
CA LEU A 298 -9.61 -0.83 4.90
C LEU A 298 -8.72 0.28 4.29
N ALA A 299 -9.31 1.38 3.82
CA ALA A 299 -8.55 2.51 3.29
C ALA A 299 -7.65 3.20 4.34
N LYS A 300 -8.06 3.25 5.60
CA LYS A 300 -7.20 3.69 6.73
C LYS A 300 -6.00 2.76 6.91
N GLY A 301 -6.21 1.44 6.80
CA GLY A 301 -5.13 0.45 6.82
C GLY A 301 -4.14 0.67 5.69
N VAL A 302 -4.64 0.81 4.45
CA VAL A 302 -3.81 1.11 3.26
C VAL A 302 -3.03 2.41 3.43
N SER A 303 -3.67 3.47 3.96
CA SER A 303 -3.02 4.76 4.19
C SER A 303 -1.91 4.67 5.23
N LEU A 304 -2.13 3.94 6.33
CA LEU A 304 -1.09 3.70 7.33
C LEU A 304 0.09 2.90 6.74
N THR A 305 -0.18 1.87 5.94
CA THR A 305 0.87 1.13 5.24
C THR A 305 1.70 2.06 4.35
N LYS A 306 1.05 2.98 3.62
CA LYS A 306 1.75 3.99 2.81
C LYS A 306 2.55 4.97 3.66
N ASP A 307 2.00 5.42 4.78
CA ASP A 307 2.67 6.36 5.68
C ASP A 307 3.97 5.75 6.25
N ILE A 308 3.94 4.48 6.68
CA ILE A 308 5.11 3.76 7.20
C ILE A 308 6.15 3.60 6.09
N VAL A 309 5.79 3.03 4.93
CA VAL A 309 6.73 2.77 3.83
C VAL A 309 7.32 4.05 3.24
N ASN A 310 6.55 5.13 3.18
CA ASN A 310 7.05 6.42 2.68
C ASN A 310 7.96 7.14 3.67
N ALA A 311 7.84 6.85 4.97
CA ALA A 311 8.61 7.53 6.00
C ALA A 311 10.12 7.25 5.82
N PRO A 312 10.97 8.29 5.83
CA PRO A 312 12.41 8.09 5.76
C PRO A 312 12.93 7.54 7.09
N HIS A 313 14.09 6.87 7.05
CA HIS A 313 14.71 6.25 8.23
C HIS A 313 14.95 7.23 9.40
N ASN A 314 15.23 8.50 9.12
CA ASN A 314 15.40 9.50 10.17
C ASN A 314 14.09 9.89 10.89
N VAL A 315 12.95 9.36 10.47
CA VAL A 315 11.62 9.57 11.07
C VAL A 315 11.05 8.25 11.57
N LEU A 316 11.22 7.17 10.80
CA LEU A 316 10.78 5.82 11.14
C LEU A 316 11.94 5.00 11.73
N ASN A 317 11.80 4.64 13.00
CA ASN A 317 12.65 3.72 13.74
C ASN A 317 11.80 2.72 14.57
N SER A 318 12.44 1.75 15.23
CA SER A 318 11.77 0.65 15.92
C SER A 318 10.81 1.13 17.00
N GLU A 319 11.19 2.16 17.76
CA GLU A 319 10.37 2.79 18.79
C GLU A 319 9.12 3.46 18.21
N SER A 320 9.26 4.25 17.15
CA SER A 320 8.13 4.89 16.48
C SER A 320 7.15 3.89 15.86
N LEU A 321 7.64 2.74 15.39
CA LEU A 321 6.79 1.66 14.90
C LEU A 321 6.06 0.95 16.05
N ALA A 322 6.71 0.76 17.20
CA ALA A 322 6.09 0.23 18.41
C ALA A 322 4.99 1.16 18.94
N ASP A 323 5.23 2.47 18.97
CA ASP A 323 4.20 3.44 19.38
C ASP A 323 3.03 3.50 18.39
N THR A 324 3.29 3.32 17.10
CA THR A 324 2.23 3.10 16.09
C THR A 324 1.38 1.88 16.42
N ALA A 325 1.99 0.76 16.81
CA ALA A 325 1.28 -0.45 17.20
C ALA A 325 0.43 -0.27 18.47
N LYS A 326 0.94 0.44 19.49
CA LYS A 326 0.16 0.81 20.69
C LYS A 326 -1.07 1.63 20.31
N LYS A 327 -0.92 2.63 19.44
CA LYS A 327 -2.04 3.46 18.95
C LYS A 327 -3.10 2.62 18.24
N ILE A 328 -2.70 1.62 17.44
CA ILE A 328 -3.65 0.70 16.80
C ILE A 328 -4.49 -0.04 17.85
N ALA A 329 -3.85 -0.55 18.92
CA ALA A 329 -4.57 -1.21 20.00
C ALA A 329 -5.52 -0.27 20.76
N GLU A 330 -5.09 0.97 21.03
CA GLU A 330 -5.95 2.00 21.64
C GLU A 330 -7.18 2.32 20.79
N GLU A 331 -6.98 2.53 19.47
CA GLU A 331 -8.06 2.83 18.52
C GLU A 331 -9.05 1.67 18.35
N SER A 332 -8.63 0.43 18.63
CA SER A 332 -9.46 -0.77 18.48
C SER A 332 -10.63 -0.84 19.48
N GLY A 333 -10.63 0.00 20.51
CA GLY A 333 -11.65 -0.04 21.56
C GLY A 333 -11.57 -1.29 22.44
N GLY A 334 -10.42 -1.97 22.47
CA GLY A 334 -10.16 -3.16 23.29
C GLY A 334 -10.25 -4.49 22.57
N SER A 335 -10.54 -4.51 21.26
CA SER A 335 -10.52 -5.75 20.45
C SER A 335 -9.11 -6.23 20.12
N ILE A 336 -8.11 -5.33 20.21
CA ILE A 336 -6.69 -5.63 20.04
C ILE A 336 -5.91 -5.34 21.31
N THR A 337 -5.07 -6.29 21.74
CA THR A 337 -4.02 -6.07 22.76
C THR A 337 -2.66 -5.88 22.10
N CYS A 338 -1.79 -5.06 22.70
CA CYS A 338 -0.43 -4.82 22.22
C CYS A 338 0.60 -5.19 23.28
N GLU A 339 1.54 -6.07 22.93
CA GLU A 339 2.74 -6.38 23.70
C GLU A 339 3.96 -5.96 22.89
N ILE A 340 4.88 -5.23 23.54
CA ILE A 340 6.17 -4.84 22.96
C ILE A 340 7.25 -5.53 23.79
N LEU A 341 8.01 -6.43 23.17
CA LEU A 341 9.16 -7.08 23.78
C LEU A 341 10.40 -6.26 23.43
N GLY A 342 11.08 -5.72 24.44
CA GLY A 342 12.36 -5.08 24.27
C GLY A 342 13.48 -6.10 24.06
N LYS A 343 14.70 -5.59 23.96
CA LYS A 343 15.90 -6.42 23.80
C LYS A 343 16.05 -7.49 24.88
N GLU A 344 15.87 -7.14 26.16
CA GLU A 344 16.06 -8.08 27.27
C GLU A 344 15.05 -9.23 27.22
N GLU A 345 13.79 -8.93 26.89
CA GLU A 345 12.73 -9.93 26.70
C GLU A 345 13.00 -10.85 25.52
N CYS A 346 13.56 -10.32 24.42
CA CYS A 346 13.98 -11.08 23.25
C CYS A 346 15.21 -11.96 23.55
N GLU A 347 16.17 -11.47 24.35
CA GLU A 347 17.34 -12.23 24.79
C GLU A 347 16.93 -13.44 25.62
N LYS A 348 15.97 -13.25 26.56
CA LYS A 348 15.40 -14.34 27.38
C LYS A 348 14.69 -15.42 26.55
N ARG A 349 14.12 -15.04 25.40
CA ARG A 349 13.48 -15.96 24.44
C ARG A 349 14.48 -16.59 23.46
N GLY A 350 15.75 -16.24 23.54
CA GLY A 350 16.78 -16.77 22.66
C GLY A 350 16.63 -16.33 21.20
N MET A 351 16.05 -15.15 20.93
CA MET A 351 15.83 -14.61 19.58
C MET A 351 17.14 -14.11 18.94
N GLY A 352 18.13 -14.99 18.83
CA GLY A 352 19.50 -14.64 18.47
C GLY A 352 19.70 -14.28 17.00
N CYS A 353 18.83 -14.73 16.09
CA CYS A 353 18.88 -14.31 14.69
C CYS A 353 18.38 -12.87 14.55
N TYR A 354 17.25 -12.53 15.17
CA TYR A 354 16.71 -11.17 15.20
C TYR A 354 17.67 -10.19 15.88
N LEU A 355 18.12 -10.50 17.10
CA LEU A 355 19.04 -9.64 17.86
C LEU A 355 20.41 -9.55 17.20
N GLY A 356 20.85 -10.59 16.51
CA GLY A 356 22.07 -10.61 15.72
C GLY A 356 22.07 -9.57 14.60
N VAL A 357 20.93 -9.37 13.93
CA VAL A 357 20.75 -8.30 12.95
C VAL A 357 20.65 -6.93 13.65
N ALA A 358 19.80 -6.82 14.67
CA ALA A 358 19.47 -5.55 15.31
C ALA A 358 20.65 -4.85 16.00
N ARG A 359 21.66 -5.60 16.45
CA ARG A 359 22.83 -5.04 17.17
C ARG A 359 23.69 -4.06 16.34
N GLY A 360 23.45 -3.97 15.03
CA GLY A 360 24.04 -2.98 14.15
C GLY A 360 23.46 -1.56 14.30
N SER A 361 22.27 -1.43 14.87
CA SER A 361 21.57 -0.15 15.06
C SER A 361 21.95 0.53 16.38
N GLU A 362 21.78 1.86 16.41
CA GLU A 362 21.78 2.65 17.66
C GLU A 362 20.40 2.66 18.32
N THR A 363 19.32 2.47 17.55
CA THR A 363 17.96 2.31 18.11
C THR A 363 17.82 0.89 18.64
N GLU A 364 17.29 0.73 19.86
CA GLU A 364 17.05 -0.60 20.43
C GLU A 364 15.93 -1.33 19.66
N PRO A 365 16.06 -2.66 19.41
CA PRO A 365 15.04 -3.45 18.75
C PRO A 365 13.71 -3.45 19.51
N GLN A 366 12.60 -3.42 18.78
CA GLN A 366 11.25 -3.55 19.32
C GLN A 366 10.53 -4.71 18.62
N PHE A 367 10.25 -5.78 19.36
CA PHE A 367 9.43 -6.87 18.83
C PHE A 367 7.97 -6.62 19.19
N ILE A 368 7.16 -6.39 18.16
CA ILE A 368 5.77 -5.96 18.25
C ILE A 368 4.87 -7.18 18.09
N HIS A 369 3.95 -7.36 19.04
CA HIS A 369 2.91 -8.39 18.98
C HIS A 369 1.53 -7.76 19.26
N LEU A 370 0.69 -7.69 18.23
CA LEU A 370 -0.72 -7.35 18.38
C LEU A 370 -1.56 -8.63 18.33
N THR A 371 -2.52 -8.76 19.23
CA THR A 371 -3.50 -9.86 19.20
C THR A 371 -4.89 -9.30 19.04
N TYR A 372 -5.54 -9.62 17.92
CA TYR A 372 -6.98 -9.44 17.75
C TYR A 372 -7.71 -10.66 18.29
N LYS A 373 -8.74 -10.43 19.11
CA LYS A 373 -9.64 -11.48 19.59
C LYS A 373 -11.09 -11.10 19.33
N PRO A 374 -11.89 -12.00 18.71
CA PRO A 374 -13.30 -11.71 18.46
C PRO A 374 -14.07 -11.75 19.78
N SER A 375 -15.23 -11.09 19.81
CA SER A 375 -16.13 -11.12 20.98
C SER A 375 -16.78 -12.50 21.19
N GLY A 376 -16.93 -13.28 20.12
CA GLY A 376 -17.53 -14.61 20.11
C GLY A 376 -16.54 -15.77 20.24
N GLU A 377 -17.00 -16.97 19.83
CA GLU A 377 -16.18 -18.17 19.80
C GLU A 377 -15.02 -18.04 18.80
N VAL A 378 -13.83 -18.46 19.22
CA VAL A 378 -12.66 -18.56 18.33
C VAL A 378 -12.65 -19.95 17.70
N LYS A 379 -12.92 -20.01 16.39
CA LYS A 379 -12.85 -21.24 15.59
C LYS A 379 -11.44 -21.52 15.09
N LYS A 380 -10.67 -20.46 14.81
CA LYS A 380 -9.34 -20.57 14.21
C LYS A 380 -8.39 -19.53 14.77
N LYS A 381 -7.14 -19.94 15.03
CA LYS A 381 -6.05 -19.06 15.42
C LYS A 381 -5.01 -18.94 14.31
N VAL A 382 -4.73 -17.72 13.85
CA VAL A 382 -3.80 -17.47 12.74
C VAL A 382 -2.69 -16.48 13.07
N GLY A 383 -1.53 -16.68 12.44
CA GLY A 383 -0.36 -15.82 12.56
C GLY A 383 -0.09 -15.04 11.28
N ILE A 384 0.20 -13.75 11.43
CA ILE A 384 0.56 -12.85 10.36
C ILE A 384 1.89 -12.19 10.75
N VAL A 385 2.96 -12.55 10.05
CA VAL A 385 4.31 -12.06 10.33
C VAL A 385 4.74 -11.07 9.25
N GLY A 386 5.27 -9.91 9.63
CA GLY A 386 5.76 -8.89 8.70
C GLY A 386 7.24 -8.59 8.90
N LYS A 387 8.04 -8.60 7.82
CA LYS A 387 9.44 -8.11 7.87
C LYS A 387 9.48 -6.65 8.30
N GLY A 388 10.20 -6.37 9.38
CA GLY A 388 10.28 -5.06 10.05
C GLY A 388 11.65 -4.38 9.94
N LEU A 389 12.32 -4.46 8.80
CA LEU A 389 13.61 -3.76 8.59
C LEU A 389 13.33 -2.32 8.17
N LEU A 390 13.55 -1.37 9.07
CA LEU A 390 13.14 0.02 8.86
C LEU A 390 14.13 0.80 7.99
N PHE A 391 15.37 0.33 7.97
CA PHE A 391 16.35 0.69 6.97
C PHE A 391 17.35 -0.45 6.82
N ASP A 392 17.78 -0.68 5.58
CA ASP A 392 18.71 -1.76 5.25
C ASP A 392 19.89 -1.23 4.43
N THR A 393 21.04 -1.10 5.09
CA THR A 393 22.30 -0.76 4.40
C THR A 393 22.92 -1.97 3.69
N GLY A 394 22.41 -3.18 3.96
CA GLY A 394 23.03 -4.47 3.67
C GLY A 394 24.06 -4.92 4.71
N GLY A 395 24.26 -4.15 5.79
CA GLY A 395 25.33 -4.39 6.75
C GLY A 395 26.73 -4.33 6.10
N TYR A 396 27.64 -5.22 6.51
CA TYR A 396 28.99 -5.28 5.93
C TYR A 396 29.02 -5.73 4.46
N ASN A 397 28.00 -6.47 4.01
CA ASN A 397 27.70 -6.68 2.60
C ASN A 397 26.93 -5.49 2.02
N ILE A 398 27.54 -4.31 2.12
CA ILE A 398 26.88 -3.04 1.84
C ILE A 398 26.23 -3.00 0.45
N LYS A 399 24.99 -2.52 0.39
CA LYS A 399 24.29 -2.27 -0.86
C LYS A 399 25.04 -1.20 -1.66
N THR A 400 25.18 -1.44 -2.96
CA THR A 400 25.86 -0.50 -3.87
C THR A 400 24.89 0.19 -4.85
N ALA A 401 23.61 -0.18 -4.80
CA ALA A 401 22.53 0.40 -5.60
C ALA A 401 21.22 0.39 -4.80
N MET A 402 20.31 1.33 -5.11
CA MET A 402 18.96 1.46 -4.53
C MET A 402 18.91 1.62 -3.00
N MET A 403 20.03 1.95 -2.34
CA MET A 403 20.07 2.12 -0.88
C MET A 403 19.12 3.23 -0.40
N GLU A 404 18.94 4.29 -1.19
CA GLU A 404 18.01 5.39 -0.90
C GLU A 404 16.55 4.93 -0.80
N LEU A 405 16.21 3.81 -1.44
CA LEU A 405 14.88 3.23 -1.39
C LEU A 405 14.71 2.26 -0.23
N MET A 406 15.76 1.82 0.47
CA MET A 406 15.65 0.78 1.52
C MET A 406 14.87 1.20 2.77
N LYS A 407 14.29 2.41 2.80
CA LYS A 407 13.18 2.74 3.69
C LYS A 407 11.93 1.87 3.46
N PHE A 408 11.71 1.36 2.24
CA PHE A 408 10.55 0.51 1.94
C PHE A 408 10.73 -0.93 2.42
N ASP A 409 11.89 -1.28 2.99
CA ASP A 409 12.21 -2.64 3.43
C ASP A 409 11.44 -3.09 4.70
N CYS A 410 10.57 -2.21 5.19
CA CYS A 410 9.58 -2.43 6.22
C CYS A 410 8.17 -2.72 5.65
N GLY A 411 8.04 -2.92 4.33
CA GLY A 411 6.75 -3.11 3.65
C GLY A 411 5.90 -4.23 4.24
N GLY A 412 6.55 -5.31 4.69
CA GLY A 412 5.88 -6.42 5.38
C GLY A 412 5.23 -5.96 6.67
N ALA A 413 6.01 -5.35 7.57
CA ALA A 413 5.51 -4.78 8.82
C ALA A 413 4.40 -3.75 8.59
N ALA A 414 4.57 -2.87 7.60
CA ALA A 414 3.59 -1.86 7.24
C ALA A 414 2.26 -2.46 6.79
N ALA A 415 2.28 -3.52 5.99
CA ALA A 415 1.07 -4.24 5.57
C ALA A 415 0.38 -4.94 6.74
N VAL A 416 1.17 -5.58 7.62
CA VAL A 416 0.68 -6.28 8.81
C VAL A 416 0.02 -5.32 9.81
N LEU A 417 0.64 -4.18 10.11
CA LEU A 417 0.06 -3.17 11.00
C LEU A 417 -1.14 -2.45 10.37
N GLY A 418 -1.08 -2.16 9.06
CA GLY A 418 -2.22 -1.62 8.32
C GLY A 418 -3.44 -2.55 8.37
N ALA A 419 -3.20 -3.86 8.21
CA ALA A 419 -4.24 -4.87 8.32
C ALA A 419 -4.75 -5.04 9.75
N ALA A 420 -3.87 -5.05 10.76
CA ALA A 420 -4.25 -5.09 12.17
C ALA A 420 -5.22 -3.94 12.52
N ARG A 421 -4.93 -2.72 12.03
CA ARG A 421 -5.82 -1.57 12.19
C ARG A 421 -7.20 -1.81 11.59
N ALA A 422 -7.27 -2.29 10.34
CA ALA A 422 -8.54 -2.56 9.68
C ALA A 422 -9.32 -3.68 10.39
N VAL A 423 -8.65 -4.77 10.78
CA VAL A 423 -9.25 -5.90 11.51
C VAL A 423 -9.79 -5.46 12.88
N GLY A 424 -9.06 -4.64 13.63
CA GLY A 424 -9.52 -4.14 14.94
C GLY A 424 -10.78 -3.28 14.86
N GLN A 425 -10.99 -2.59 13.73
CA GLN A 425 -12.19 -1.78 13.47
C GLN A 425 -13.35 -2.60 12.89
N ASN A 426 -13.05 -3.54 12.00
CA ASN A 426 -14.08 -4.36 11.33
C ASN A 426 -14.53 -5.57 12.16
N GLN A 427 -13.70 -6.01 13.11
CA GLN A 427 -13.98 -7.04 14.11
C GLN A 427 -14.60 -8.32 13.52
N PRO A 428 -13.91 -9.02 12.58
CA PRO A 428 -14.42 -10.26 12.01
C PRO A 428 -14.61 -11.33 13.09
N GLU A 429 -15.72 -12.06 13.02
CA GLU A 429 -16.04 -13.11 13.99
C GLU A 429 -15.20 -14.37 13.74
N GLY A 430 -15.17 -15.32 14.70
CA GLY A 430 -14.64 -16.67 14.48
C GLY A 430 -13.11 -16.81 14.41
N VAL A 431 -12.34 -15.72 14.31
CA VAL A 431 -10.87 -15.75 14.15
C VAL A 431 -10.13 -14.99 15.24
N GLU A 432 -9.13 -15.61 15.86
CA GLU A 432 -8.09 -14.94 16.67
C GLU A 432 -6.85 -14.73 15.79
N ALA A 433 -6.36 -13.49 15.67
CA ALA A 433 -5.28 -13.15 14.76
C ALA A 433 -4.10 -12.51 15.50
N HIS A 434 -2.90 -13.06 15.28
CA HIS A 434 -1.65 -12.58 15.87
C HIS A 434 -0.82 -11.86 14.80
N PHE A 435 -0.70 -10.53 14.91
CA PHE A 435 0.11 -9.70 14.03
C PHE A 435 1.47 -9.44 14.67
N ILE A 436 2.54 -9.90 14.03
CA ILE A 436 3.88 -9.97 14.63
C ILE A 436 4.89 -9.27 13.73
N VAL A 437 5.70 -8.39 14.32
CA VAL A 437 6.77 -7.66 13.63
C VAL A 437 8.02 -7.63 14.50
N ALA A 438 9.12 -8.18 14.00
CA ALA A 438 10.44 -8.01 14.61
C ALA A 438 11.10 -6.72 14.05
N ALA A 439 10.86 -5.57 14.69
CA ALA A 439 11.29 -4.27 14.16
C ALA A 439 12.74 -3.95 14.55
N CYS A 440 13.59 -3.68 13.56
CA CYS A 440 14.97 -3.22 13.76
C CYS A 440 15.53 -2.59 12.48
N GLU A 441 16.78 -2.15 12.53
CA GLU A 441 17.52 -1.65 11.38
C GLU A 441 18.80 -2.47 11.13
N ASN A 442 19.12 -2.71 9.86
CA ASN A 442 20.37 -3.35 9.46
C ASN A 442 21.38 -2.28 9.08
N MET A 443 22.22 -1.94 10.05
CA MET A 443 23.17 -0.83 10.00
C MET A 443 24.61 -1.30 10.18
N ILE A 444 25.58 -0.44 9.85
CA ILE A 444 27.01 -0.72 10.00
C ILE A 444 27.53 -0.02 11.25
N ASN A 445 27.99 -0.80 12.23
CA ASN A 445 28.71 -0.31 13.39
C ASN A 445 29.76 -1.35 13.85
N ALA A 446 30.49 -1.06 14.93
CA ALA A 446 31.52 -1.97 15.46
C ALA A 446 30.99 -3.29 16.05
N ARG A 447 29.67 -3.41 16.22
CA ARG A 447 28.99 -4.57 16.78
C ARG A 447 28.15 -5.33 15.75
N ALA A 448 27.97 -4.79 14.55
CA ALA A 448 27.09 -5.36 13.53
C ALA A 448 27.48 -6.81 13.19
N VAL A 449 26.52 -7.60 12.75
CA VAL A 449 26.80 -8.94 12.23
C VAL A 449 27.80 -8.84 11.06
N VAL A 450 28.76 -9.75 11.04
CA VAL A 450 29.74 -9.87 9.96
C VAL A 450 29.60 -11.20 9.25
N PRO A 451 30.04 -11.32 7.98
CA PRO A 451 30.09 -12.61 7.30
C PRO A 451 30.91 -13.64 8.09
N SER A 452 30.43 -14.88 8.11
CA SER A 452 30.92 -16.03 8.91
C SER A 452 30.47 -16.06 10.37
N ASP A 453 29.74 -15.05 10.87
CA ASP A 453 29.08 -15.17 12.17
C ASP A 453 28.09 -16.34 12.16
N ILE A 454 27.99 -17.04 13.29
CA ILE A 454 26.97 -18.07 13.52
C ILE A 454 25.98 -17.51 14.53
N LEU A 455 24.72 -17.41 14.13
CA LEU A 455 23.61 -16.99 14.99
C LEU A 455 22.78 -18.21 15.40
N THR A 456 22.18 -18.18 16.58
CA THR A 456 21.28 -19.23 17.06
C THR A 456 19.87 -18.67 17.14
N ALA A 457 18.94 -19.24 16.39
CA ALA A 457 17.53 -18.88 16.47
C ALA A 457 16.89 -19.44 17.76
N SER A 458 15.73 -18.91 18.12
CA SER A 458 14.93 -19.29 19.29
C SER A 458 14.45 -20.75 19.29
N ASN A 459 14.42 -21.42 18.13
CA ASN A 459 14.19 -22.86 18.04
C ASN A 459 15.48 -23.72 18.18
N GLY A 460 16.61 -23.10 18.50
CA GLY A 460 17.91 -23.74 18.69
C GLY A 460 18.71 -23.98 17.40
N LYS A 461 18.16 -23.73 16.20
CA LYS A 461 18.90 -23.88 14.94
C LYS A 461 20.02 -22.84 14.83
N THR A 462 21.18 -23.29 14.39
CA THR A 462 22.33 -22.44 14.11
C THR A 462 22.40 -22.05 12.63
N VAL A 463 22.63 -20.77 12.36
CA VAL A 463 22.66 -20.18 11.02
C VAL A 463 24.00 -19.48 10.78
N GLU A 464 24.77 -19.97 9.81
CA GLU A 464 25.97 -19.32 9.30
C GLU A 464 25.58 -18.14 8.38
N VAL A 465 25.99 -16.94 8.74
CA VAL A 465 25.70 -15.72 7.99
C VAL A 465 26.75 -15.55 6.90
N LEU A 466 26.40 -15.84 5.66
CA LEU A 466 27.29 -15.64 4.51
C LEU A 466 27.14 -14.26 3.88
N ASN A 467 25.96 -13.65 4.04
CA ASN A 467 25.68 -12.33 3.51
C ASN A 467 24.76 -11.56 4.48
N THR A 468 25.21 -10.42 4.97
CA THR A 468 24.48 -9.57 5.93
C THR A 468 23.37 -8.75 5.27
N ASP A 469 23.29 -8.74 3.94
CA ASP A 469 22.19 -8.21 3.10
C ASP A 469 21.07 -9.24 2.87
N ALA A 470 21.18 -10.40 3.53
CA ALA A 470 20.12 -11.40 3.65
C ALA A 470 19.64 -11.48 5.11
N GLU A 471 19.42 -10.31 5.71
CA GLU A 471 19.01 -10.05 7.09
C GLU A 471 17.52 -10.33 7.32
N GLY A 472 16.64 -10.00 6.36
CA GLY A 472 15.20 -10.09 6.53
C GLY A 472 14.77 -11.47 7.00
N ARG A 473 15.27 -12.52 6.34
CA ARG A 473 14.97 -13.92 6.71
C ARG A 473 15.49 -14.31 8.10
N LEU A 474 16.56 -13.68 8.59
CA LEU A 474 17.07 -13.92 9.95
C LEU A 474 16.14 -13.32 10.99
N THR A 475 15.65 -12.09 10.78
CA THR A 475 14.67 -11.48 11.69
C THR A 475 13.33 -12.23 11.68
N LEU A 476 12.90 -12.67 10.50
CA LEU A 476 11.70 -13.48 10.33
C LEU A 476 11.80 -14.85 10.98
N ALA A 477 12.99 -15.45 11.04
CA ALA A 477 13.19 -16.77 11.67
C ALA A 477 12.66 -16.79 13.11
N ASP A 478 13.04 -15.82 13.93
CA ASP A 478 12.59 -15.73 15.32
C ASP A 478 11.12 -15.31 15.44
N ALA A 479 10.64 -14.43 14.55
CA ALA A 479 9.23 -14.05 14.52
C ALA A 479 8.29 -15.21 14.14
N LEU A 480 8.74 -16.08 13.22
CA LEU A 480 8.01 -17.28 12.81
C LEU A 480 8.00 -18.33 13.93
N VAL A 481 9.11 -18.52 14.64
CA VAL A 481 9.17 -19.41 15.81
C VAL A 481 8.22 -18.91 16.90
N PHE A 482 8.19 -17.60 17.16
CA PHE A 482 7.26 -17.00 18.12
C PHE A 482 5.78 -17.24 17.72
N ALA A 483 5.43 -16.99 16.45
CA ALA A 483 4.09 -17.26 15.92
C ALA A 483 3.69 -18.73 16.04
N ASP A 484 4.60 -19.65 15.70
CA ASP A 484 4.35 -21.08 15.72
C ASP A 484 4.25 -21.66 17.14
N LYS A 485 5.22 -21.32 18.01
CA LYS A 485 5.41 -21.99 19.30
C LYS A 485 4.78 -21.25 20.48
N GLU A 486 4.94 -19.92 20.55
CA GLU A 486 4.43 -19.15 21.69
C GLU A 486 2.96 -18.77 21.47
N CYS A 487 2.60 -18.25 20.28
CA CYS A 487 1.21 -17.93 19.97
C CYS A 487 0.36 -19.18 19.69
N GLY A 488 1.00 -20.26 19.22
CA GLY A 488 0.31 -21.52 18.89
C GLY A 488 -0.57 -21.41 17.65
N CYS A 489 -0.22 -20.54 16.69
CA CYS A 489 -1.02 -20.33 15.48
C CYS A 489 -1.15 -21.62 14.67
N GLU A 490 -2.33 -21.86 14.10
CA GLU A 490 -2.65 -23.05 13.33
C GLU A 490 -2.28 -22.90 11.85
N SER A 491 -2.33 -21.67 11.33
CA SER A 491 -1.86 -21.29 10.00
C SER A 491 -1.13 -19.96 10.07
N ILE A 492 -0.04 -19.83 9.32
CA ILE A 492 0.83 -18.65 9.34
C ILE A 492 1.04 -18.14 7.91
N ILE A 493 0.81 -16.85 7.70
CA ILE A 493 1.28 -16.14 6.51
C ILE A 493 2.37 -15.14 6.90
N GLU A 494 3.35 -14.97 6.04
CA GLU A 494 4.45 -14.04 6.23
C GLU A 494 4.59 -13.14 5.00
N LEU A 495 4.73 -11.84 5.22
CA LEU A 495 4.88 -10.83 4.19
C LEU A 495 6.22 -10.11 4.34
N SER A 496 7.00 -10.08 3.27
CA SER A 496 8.30 -9.43 3.27
C SER A 496 8.74 -8.89 1.93
N THR A 497 9.50 -7.80 1.96
CA THR A 497 10.31 -7.29 0.86
C THR A 497 11.61 -8.09 0.78
N LEU A 498 11.50 -9.40 0.54
CA LEU A 498 12.59 -10.32 0.89
C LEU A 498 13.67 -10.43 -0.17
N THR A 499 13.29 -10.46 -1.46
CA THR A 499 14.27 -10.74 -2.51
C THR A 499 14.09 -9.87 -3.75
N GLY A 500 15.20 -9.30 -4.22
CA GLY A 500 15.28 -8.74 -5.57
C GLY A 500 15.07 -9.80 -6.67
N ALA A 501 15.28 -11.09 -6.34
CA ALA A 501 15.00 -12.19 -7.26
C ALA A 501 13.50 -12.32 -7.60
N CYS A 502 12.61 -12.09 -6.62
CA CYS A 502 11.17 -12.06 -6.89
C CYS A 502 10.81 -10.90 -7.84
N MET A 503 11.37 -9.71 -7.62
CA MET A 503 11.18 -8.55 -8.50
C MET A 503 11.62 -8.83 -9.94
N ILE A 504 12.76 -9.50 -10.13
CA ILE A 504 13.25 -9.88 -11.47
C ILE A 504 12.27 -10.87 -12.13
N SER A 505 11.61 -11.74 -11.36
CA SER A 505 10.72 -12.78 -11.89
C SER A 505 9.29 -12.28 -12.21
N LEU A 506 8.70 -11.46 -11.34
CA LEU A 506 7.28 -11.07 -11.40
C LEU A 506 7.06 -9.55 -11.62
N GLY A 507 8.14 -8.77 -11.64
CA GLY A 507 8.09 -7.32 -11.80
C GLY A 507 7.59 -6.59 -10.55
N GLN A 508 7.05 -5.38 -10.76
CA GLN A 508 6.66 -4.45 -9.68
C GLN A 508 5.16 -4.49 -9.34
N LYS A 509 4.39 -5.46 -9.85
CA LYS A 509 2.91 -5.43 -9.74
C LYS A 509 2.29 -6.69 -9.17
N ILE A 510 3.06 -7.77 -9.01
CA ILE A 510 2.58 -9.08 -8.58
C ILE A 510 3.52 -9.59 -7.49
N CYS A 511 2.98 -10.04 -6.36
CA CYS A 511 3.78 -10.71 -5.32
C CYS A 511 3.97 -12.20 -5.64
N GLY A 512 5.07 -12.78 -5.18
CA GLY A 512 5.28 -14.22 -5.25
C GLY A 512 4.78 -14.90 -3.99
N VAL A 513 4.10 -16.04 -4.12
CA VAL A 513 3.57 -16.82 -3.00
C VAL A 513 4.18 -18.22 -3.01
N TRP A 514 4.88 -18.58 -1.93
CA TRP A 514 5.47 -19.90 -1.74
C TRP A 514 4.79 -20.64 -0.59
N THR A 515 4.15 -21.76 -0.92
CA THR A 515 3.57 -22.69 0.06
C THR A 515 3.43 -24.07 -0.56
N ASP A 516 3.65 -25.10 0.25
CA ASP A 516 3.39 -26.50 -0.07
C ASP A 516 1.94 -26.93 0.25
N ASN A 517 1.16 -26.05 0.88
CA ASN A 517 -0.25 -26.29 1.19
C ASN A 517 -1.15 -25.72 0.08
N ASP A 518 -1.86 -26.60 -0.62
CA ASP A 518 -2.73 -26.23 -1.75
C ASP A 518 -3.94 -25.38 -1.33
N ASP A 519 -4.54 -25.67 -0.17
CA ASP A 519 -5.70 -24.93 0.34
C ASP A 519 -5.31 -23.49 0.72
N LEU A 520 -4.15 -23.31 1.35
CA LEU A 520 -3.62 -21.99 1.69
C LEU A 520 -3.24 -21.21 0.43
N ALA A 521 -2.63 -21.86 -0.56
CA ALA A 521 -2.35 -21.23 -1.85
C ALA A 521 -3.64 -20.74 -2.53
N LYS A 522 -4.68 -21.59 -2.53
CA LYS A 522 -5.98 -21.27 -3.12
C LYS A 522 -6.67 -20.13 -2.38
N SER A 523 -6.63 -20.16 -1.04
CA SER A 523 -7.15 -19.08 -0.20
C SER A 523 -6.50 -17.74 -0.53
N ILE A 524 -5.17 -17.68 -0.66
CA ILE A 524 -4.45 -16.44 -1.02
C ILE A 524 -4.78 -16.00 -2.45
N GLU A 525 -4.88 -16.93 -3.39
CA GLU A 525 -5.26 -16.63 -4.78
C GLU A 525 -6.67 -15.99 -4.86
N ASP A 526 -7.63 -16.52 -4.11
CA ASP A 526 -9.00 -16.02 -4.13
C ASP A 526 -9.13 -14.68 -3.40
N VAL A 527 -8.35 -14.45 -2.34
CA VAL A 527 -8.19 -13.13 -1.71
C VAL A 527 -7.55 -12.13 -2.67
N SER A 528 -6.54 -12.56 -3.42
CA SER A 528 -5.84 -11.73 -4.41
C SER A 528 -6.77 -11.23 -5.52
N LYS A 529 -7.71 -12.07 -5.98
CA LYS A 529 -8.73 -11.70 -6.98
C LYS A 529 -9.67 -10.61 -6.47
N VAL A 530 -10.14 -10.73 -5.23
CA VAL A 530 -11.10 -9.78 -4.64
C VAL A 530 -10.41 -8.49 -4.21
N THR A 531 -9.22 -8.56 -3.62
CA THR A 531 -8.53 -7.34 -3.13
C THR A 531 -7.81 -6.57 -4.23
N GLY A 532 -7.51 -7.21 -5.36
CA GLY A 532 -6.70 -6.64 -6.44
C GLY A 532 -5.20 -6.61 -6.13
N ASP A 533 -4.77 -7.04 -4.94
CA ASP A 533 -3.37 -7.25 -4.59
C ASP A 533 -2.90 -8.53 -5.28
N LYS A 534 -2.38 -8.41 -6.50
CA LYS A 534 -2.09 -9.55 -7.39
C LYS A 534 -1.00 -10.45 -6.82
N SER A 535 -1.25 -11.76 -6.87
CA SER A 535 -0.34 -12.79 -6.42
C SER A 535 -0.10 -13.84 -7.50
N TRP A 536 1.03 -14.53 -7.42
CA TRP A 536 1.34 -15.68 -8.24
C TRP A 536 1.97 -16.78 -7.38
N ARG A 537 1.42 -18.01 -7.46
CA ARG A 537 1.99 -19.16 -6.75
C ARG A 537 3.27 -19.61 -7.42
N MET A 538 4.33 -19.69 -6.63
CA MET A 538 5.68 -20.04 -7.04
C MET A 538 6.04 -21.46 -6.55
N PRO A 539 6.93 -22.19 -7.26
CA PRO A 539 7.28 -23.55 -6.90
C PRO A 539 8.17 -23.62 -5.64
N MET A 540 7.91 -24.63 -4.81
CA MET A 540 8.70 -24.98 -3.61
C MET A 540 9.65 -26.16 -3.88
N ALA A 541 10.62 -25.97 -4.78
CA ALA A 541 11.55 -27.02 -5.20
C ALA A 541 12.51 -27.44 -4.08
N ALA A 542 12.24 -28.57 -3.41
CA ALA A 542 12.96 -29.04 -2.23
C ALA A 542 14.46 -29.32 -2.49
N GLU A 543 14.84 -29.62 -3.72
CA GLU A 543 16.24 -29.89 -4.12
C GLU A 543 17.15 -28.69 -3.86
N TYR A 544 16.60 -27.48 -3.85
CA TYR A 544 17.37 -26.27 -3.56
C TYR A 544 17.75 -26.11 -2.08
N LYS A 545 17.21 -26.95 -1.17
CA LYS A 545 17.69 -27.01 0.22
C LYS A 545 19.17 -27.40 0.32
N GLU A 546 19.71 -28.12 -0.67
CA GLU A 546 21.14 -28.43 -0.72
C GLU A 546 22.02 -27.18 -0.71
N GLN A 547 21.52 -26.09 -1.31
CA GLN A 547 22.23 -24.81 -1.40
C GLN A 547 22.31 -24.08 -0.05
N LEU A 548 21.48 -24.46 0.92
CA LEU A 548 21.45 -23.87 2.28
C LEU A 548 22.29 -24.66 3.29
N LYS A 549 23.02 -25.70 2.87
CA LYS A 549 23.85 -26.47 3.79
C LYS A 549 25.07 -25.67 4.23
N SER A 550 25.28 -25.59 5.54
CA SER A 550 26.52 -25.10 6.13
C SER A 550 27.46 -26.26 6.45
N LYS A 551 28.76 -25.97 6.51
CA LYS A 551 29.79 -26.91 7.00
C LYS A 551 30.03 -26.79 8.50
N VAL A 552 29.55 -25.71 9.12
CA VAL A 552 29.89 -25.32 10.50
C VAL A 552 28.66 -25.00 11.37
N ALA A 553 27.50 -24.83 10.76
CA ALA A 553 26.19 -24.62 11.40
C ALA A 553 25.15 -25.56 10.79
N ASP A 554 23.91 -25.52 11.28
CA ASP A 554 22.82 -26.34 10.73
C ASP A 554 22.43 -25.92 9.31
N MET A 555 22.57 -24.63 9.00
CA MET A 555 22.30 -24.06 7.67
C MET A 555 23.01 -22.72 7.44
N THR A 556 23.05 -22.26 6.19
CA THR A 556 23.47 -20.90 5.81
C THR A 556 22.25 -20.00 5.62
N ASN A 557 22.44 -18.68 5.78
CA ASN A 557 21.38 -17.72 5.43
C ASN A 557 21.26 -17.46 3.91
N LEU A 558 22.14 -18.03 3.08
CA LEU A 558 22.20 -17.72 1.64
C LEU A 558 22.37 -19.00 0.80
N GLY A 559 21.46 -19.21 -0.15
CA GLY A 559 21.53 -20.30 -1.15
C GLY A 559 22.23 -19.94 -2.46
N GLY A 560 22.67 -18.69 -2.62
CA GLY A 560 23.28 -18.19 -3.85
C GLY A 560 22.29 -17.49 -4.79
N ARG A 561 22.75 -17.20 -6.01
CA ARG A 561 22.03 -16.32 -6.95
C ARG A 561 20.86 -17.02 -7.66
N TYR A 562 21.06 -18.25 -8.12
CA TYR A 562 20.07 -18.97 -8.93
C TYR A 562 19.01 -19.60 -8.03
N GLY A 563 17.74 -19.28 -8.26
CA GLY A 563 16.67 -19.71 -7.36
C GLY A 563 16.67 -18.96 -6.01
N GLY A 564 17.24 -17.75 -5.95
CA GLY A 564 17.37 -16.97 -4.71
C GLY A 564 16.05 -16.75 -3.96
N ALA A 565 14.94 -16.52 -4.66
CA ALA A 565 13.60 -16.40 -4.05
C ALA A 565 13.12 -17.74 -3.45
N ILE A 566 13.34 -18.85 -4.16
CA ILE A 566 12.94 -20.19 -3.69
C ILE A 566 13.78 -20.59 -2.47
N THR A 567 15.10 -20.36 -2.49
CA THR A 567 15.97 -20.67 -1.34
C THR A 567 15.64 -19.80 -0.13
N ALA A 568 15.22 -18.55 -0.32
CA ALA A 568 14.70 -17.71 0.76
C ALA A 568 13.42 -18.30 1.37
N ALA A 569 12.45 -18.70 0.55
CA ALA A 569 11.23 -19.37 1.02
C ALA A 569 11.55 -20.68 1.77
N LEU A 570 12.43 -21.52 1.23
CA LEU A 570 12.86 -22.77 1.85
C LEU A 570 13.56 -22.53 3.19
N PHE A 571 14.37 -21.47 3.31
CA PHE A 571 14.97 -21.07 4.58
C PHE A 571 13.90 -20.83 5.64
N LEU A 572 12.85 -20.07 5.32
CA LEU A 572 11.77 -19.74 6.27
C LEU A 572 11.01 -20.99 6.75
N THR A 573 10.85 -22.01 5.90
CA THR A 573 10.18 -23.28 6.30
C THR A 573 10.89 -24.04 7.43
N GLU A 574 12.15 -23.73 7.72
CA GLU A 574 12.89 -24.36 8.82
C GLU A 574 12.52 -23.78 10.20
N PHE A 575 11.70 -22.72 10.23
CA PHE A 575 11.31 -21.98 11.45
C PHE A 575 9.81 -22.10 11.79
N VAL A 576 9.08 -22.93 11.05
CA VAL A 576 7.67 -23.27 11.32
C VAL A 576 7.54 -24.80 11.38
N ASP A 577 6.65 -25.32 12.23
CA ASP A 577 6.31 -26.74 12.22
C ASP A 577 5.81 -27.18 10.83
N LYS A 578 6.50 -28.15 10.23
CA LYS A 578 6.22 -28.67 8.88
C LYS A 578 4.81 -29.27 8.72
N LYS A 579 4.09 -29.51 9.82
CA LYS A 579 2.70 -29.98 9.78
C LYS A 579 1.67 -28.85 9.68
N LYS A 580 2.07 -27.60 9.91
CA LYS A 580 1.17 -26.45 9.90
C LYS A 580 1.23 -25.74 8.53
N PRO A 581 0.08 -25.30 7.99
CA PRO A 581 0.07 -24.48 6.77
C PRO A 581 0.85 -23.18 6.97
N PHE A 582 1.87 -22.99 6.14
CA PHE A 582 2.70 -21.79 6.09
C PHE A 582 2.80 -21.25 4.66
N ALA A 583 2.70 -19.93 4.49
CA ALA A 583 2.99 -19.26 3.23
C ALA A 583 3.93 -18.08 3.41
N HIS A 584 4.95 -18.02 2.56
CA HIS A 584 5.79 -16.84 2.36
C HIS A 584 5.26 -16.04 1.18
N ILE A 585 5.05 -14.74 1.37
CA ILE A 585 4.54 -13.79 0.37
C ILE A 585 5.59 -12.71 0.16
N ASP A 586 6.36 -12.81 -0.92
CA ASP A 586 7.39 -11.83 -1.29
C ASP A 586 6.76 -10.64 -2.02
N ILE A 587 6.69 -9.51 -1.31
CA ILE A 587 6.11 -8.25 -1.77
C ILE A 587 7.17 -7.21 -2.19
N ALA A 588 8.44 -7.60 -2.36
CA ALA A 588 9.53 -6.69 -2.76
C ALA A 588 9.21 -5.90 -4.04
N GLY A 589 8.52 -6.52 -4.99
CA GLY A 589 8.08 -5.88 -6.23
C GLY A 589 6.97 -4.85 -6.00
N PRO A 590 5.78 -5.26 -5.53
CA PRO A 590 4.60 -4.40 -5.51
C PRO A 590 4.51 -3.39 -4.37
N VAL A 591 5.43 -3.39 -3.40
CA VAL A 591 5.43 -2.42 -2.28
C VAL A 591 5.68 -0.97 -2.71
N TRP A 592 6.38 -0.76 -3.82
CA TRP A 592 6.79 0.56 -4.32
C TRP A 592 6.47 0.75 -5.80
N ASP A 593 6.03 1.94 -6.16
CA ASP A 593 5.79 2.38 -7.52
C ASP A 593 6.55 3.69 -7.78
N ASP A 594 7.33 3.75 -8.86
CA ASP A 594 8.21 4.88 -9.13
C ASP A 594 7.46 6.21 -9.37
N ALA A 595 6.20 6.15 -9.80
CA ALA A 595 5.38 7.33 -10.04
C ALA A 595 4.66 7.81 -8.77
N THR A 596 4.25 6.89 -7.89
CA THR A 596 3.33 7.17 -6.79
C THR A 596 3.90 6.90 -5.38
N GLY A 597 5.07 6.30 -5.27
CA GLY A 597 5.73 5.93 -4.02
C GLY A 597 5.17 4.64 -3.42
N ALA A 598 5.00 4.59 -2.10
CA ALA A 598 4.41 3.44 -1.43
C ALA A 598 3.01 3.12 -1.96
N THR A 599 2.77 1.85 -2.26
CA THR A 599 1.51 1.40 -2.87
C THR A 599 0.42 1.06 -1.85
N GLY A 600 0.83 0.72 -0.61
CA GLY A 600 -0.06 0.17 0.41
C GLY A 600 -0.39 -1.32 0.20
N PHE A 601 0.35 -2.01 -0.67
CA PHE A 601 0.14 -3.41 -1.02
C PHE A 601 0.18 -4.33 0.21
N GLY A 602 -0.69 -5.33 0.25
CA GLY A 602 -0.73 -6.35 1.29
C GLY A 602 -1.70 -6.04 2.42
N ALA A 603 -1.99 -4.76 2.71
CA ALA A 603 -2.90 -4.40 3.79
C ALA A 603 -4.32 -4.95 3.58
N LYS A 604 -4.85 -4.83 2.35
CA LYS A 604 -6.16 -5.39 1.97
C LYS A 604 -6.11 -6.91 1.94
N MET A 605 -5.10 -7.49 1.28
CA MET A 605 -4.90 -8.93 1.21
C MET A 605 -4.92 -9.58 2.60
N VAL A 606 -4.14 -9.07 3.54
CA VAL A 606 -4.07 -9.63 4.89
C VAL A 606 -5.39 -9.45 5.64
N SER A 607 -6.01 -8.26 5.56
CA SER A 607 -7.29 -8.00 6.23
C SER A 607 -8.38 -8.96 5.76
N GLU A 608 -8.51 -9.12 4.44
CA GLU A 608 -9.48 -10.01 3.81
C GLU A 608 -9.18 -11.48 4.12
N TRP A 609 -7.90 -11.89 4.07
CA TRP A 609 -7.51 -13.25 4.42
C TRP A 609 -7.89 -13.59 5.87
N VAL A 610 -7.63 -12.67 6.82
CA VAL A 610 -8.01 -12.84 8.23
C VAL A 610 -9.52 -12.97 8.37
N SER A 611 -10.32 -12.09 7.76
CA SER A 611 -11.78 -12.14 7.84
C SER A 611 -12.33 -13.50 7.41
N ARG A 612 -11.81 -14.07 6.31
CA ARG A 612 -12.23 -15.39 5.81
C ARG A 612 -11.80 -16.57 6.67
N GLN A 613 -10.93 -16.40 7.66
CA GLN A 613 -10.53 -17.50 8.55
C GLN A 613 -11.58 -17.84 9.61
N GLY A 614 -12.49 -16.89 9.89
CA GLY A 614 -13.52 -17.06 10.91
C GLY A 614 -14.87 -17.54 10.37
N GLU A 615 -15.06 -17.50 9.05
CA GLU A 615 -16.16 -18.12 8.32
C GLU A 615 -16.13 -19.64 8.52
#